data_AF-A0A7V5C3B2-F1
#
_entry.id   AF-A0A7V5C3B2-F1
#
_cell.length_a   1.000
_cell.length_b   1.000
_cell.length_c   1.000
_cell.angle_alpha   90.00
_cell.angle_beta   90.00
_cell.angle_gamma   90.00
#
_symmetry.space_group_name_H-M   'P 1'
#
loop_
_entity.id
_entity.type
_entity.pdbx_description
1 polymer ?
#
loop_
_entity_poly.entity_id
_entity_poly.type
_entity_poly.pdbx_seq_one_letter_code
_entity_poly.pdbx_strand_id
1 'polypeptide(L)'
;MDGHDQPEVLHAAETALRALADGRAPDARRALRRLDDLDRVGMFTDFREVVETAVGHVEAGNPIPPMTWDLIAQAAGPGPLSILVEDLKAEAGIPLD
;
A
#
# COMPACT_ATOMS: atom_id res chain seq x y z
N MET A 1 1.12 20.13 12.74
CA MET A 1 0.40 18.93 12.26
C MET A 1 -0.93 18.94 12.98
N ASP A 2 -2.00 19.34 12.30
CA ASP A 2 -3.35 19.21 12.85
C ASP A 2 -3.73 17.73 12.80
N GLY A 3 -4.23 17.17 13.91
CA GLY A 3 -4.62 15.76 14.00
C GLY A 3 -5.74 15.32 13.05
N HIS A 4 -6.22 16.23 12.19
CA HIS A 4 -7.24 16.00 11.17
C HIS A 4 -6.70 15.41 9.86
N ASP A 5 -5.42 15.64 9.53
CA ASP A 5 -4.83 15.13 8.26
C ASP A 5 -4.33 13.69 8.40
N GLN A 6 -4.00 13.26 9.62
CA GLN A 6 -3.46 11.94 9.91
C GLN A 6 -4.43 10.78 9.59
N PRO A 7 -5.76 10.90 9.86
CA PRO A 7 -6.74 9.92 9.42
C PRO A 7 -6.87 9.83 7.89
N GLU A 8 -6.78 10.95 7.17
CA GLU A 8 -6.91 10.96 5.71
C GLU A 8 -5.70 10.32 5.02
N VAL A 9 -4.48 10.60 5.51
CA VAL A 9 -3.24 9.98 5.01
C VAL A 9 -3.31 8.46 5.15
N LEU A 10 -3.66 7.97 6.35
CA LEU A 10 -3.79 6.54 6.60
C LEU A 10 -4.89 5.92 5.73
N HIS A 11 -6.03 6.58 5.60
CA HIS A 11 -7.12 6.09 4.76
C HIS A 11 -6.72 5.99 3.26
N ALA A 12 -5.94 6.94 2.75
CA ALA A 12 -5.42 6.87 1.38
C ALA A 12 -4.46 5.68 1.20
N ALA A 13 -3.57 5.44 2.15
CA ALA A 13 -2.67 4.27 2.14
C ALA A 13 -3.45 2.94 2.21
N GLU A 14 -4.43 2.83 3.11
CA GLU A 14 -5.31 1.64 3.20
C GLU A 14 -6.06 1.38 1.89
N THR A 15 -6.58 2.44 1.27
CA THR A 15 -7.30 2.35 0.00
C THR A 15 -6.38 1.84 -1.11
N ALA A 16 -5.13 2.28 -1.14
CA ALA A 16 -4.14 1.81 -2.11
C ALA A 16 -3.87 0.31 -1.94
N LEU A 17 -3.69 -0.16 -0.71
CA LEU A 17 -3.45 -1.58 -0.40
C LEU A 17 -4.62 -2.48 -0.79
N ARG A 18 -5.85 -2.09 -0.43
CA ARG A 18 -7.04 -2.86 -0.79
C ARG A 18 -7.24 -2.92 -2.30
N ALA A 19 -7.08 -1.79 -2.99
CA ALA A 19 -7.17 -1.77 -4.45
C ALA A 19 -6.09 -2.65 -5.09
N LEU A 20 -4.87 -2.65 -4.54
CA LEU A 20 -3.78 -3.50 -5.00
C LEU A 20 -4.12 -4.99 -4.83
N ALA A 21 -4.61 -5.40 -3.65
CA ALA A 21 -5.01 -6.78 -3.38
C ALA A 21 -6.17 -7.25 -4.28
N ASP A 22 -7.11 -6.36 -4.60
CA ASP A 22 -8.22 -6.63 -5.51
C ASP A 22 -7.80 -6.66 -7.00
N GLY A 23 -6.53 -6.44 -7.33
CA GLY A 23 -6.06 -6.32 -8.70
C GLY A 23 -6.53 -5.05 -9.43
N ARG A 24 -7.01 -4.04 -8.69
CA ARG A 24 -7.52 -2.76 -9.20
C ARG A 24 -6.41 -1.71 -9.29
N ALA A 25 -5.42 -1.94 -10.16
CA ALA A 25 -4.28 -1.04 -10.36
C ALA A 25 -4.64 0.45 -10.59
N PRO A 26 -5.65 0.82 -11.40
CA PRO A 26 -6.03 2.22 -11.59
C PRO A 26 -6.49 2.91 -10.29
N ASP A 27 -7.19 2.17 -9.43
CA ASP A 27 -7.68 2.67 -8.14
C ASP A 27 -6.54 2.80 -7.14
N ALA A 28 -5.60 1.83 -7.13
CA ALA A 28 -4.39 1.90 -6.32
C ALA A 28 -3.55 3.15 -6.68
N ARG A 29 -3.35 3.43 -7.98
CA ARG A 29 -2.67 4.67 -8.42
C ARG A 29 -3.39 5.93 -8.00
N ARG A 30 -4.72 5.94 -8.03
CA ARG A 30 -5.50 7.11 -7.59
C ARG A 30 -5.32 7.35 -6.10
N ALA A 31 -5.33 6.29 -5.31
CA ALA A 31 -5.08 6.36 -3.87
C ALA A 31 -3.64 6.80 -3.55
N LEU A 32 -2.63 6.30 -4.27
CA LEU A 32 -1.24 6.75 -4.12
C LEU A 32 -1.05 8.23 -4.46
N ARG A 33 -1.69 8.75 -5.51
CA ARG A 33 -1.66 10.21 -5.80
C ARG A 33 -2.30 11.02 -4.68
N ARG A 34 -3.40 10.54 -4.11
CA ARG A 34 -4.04 11.21 -2.97
C ARG A 34 -3.14 11.17 -1.72
N LEU A 35 -2.43 10.07 -1.52
CA LEU A 35 -1.43 9.93 -0.46
C LEU A 35 -0.31 10.96 -0.64
N ASP A 36 0.23 11.12 -1.85
CA ASP A 36 1.24 12.15 -2.17
C ASP A 36 0.75 13.57 -1.87
N ASP A 37 -0.49 13.89 -2.23
CA ASP A 37 -1.07 15.22 -1.98
C ASP A 37 -1.21 15.53 -0.47
N LEU A 38 -1.37 14.48 0.35
CA LEU A 38 -1.58 14.56 1.80
C LEU A 38 -0.26 14.46 2.58
N ASP A 39 0.67 13.62 2.13
CA ASP A 39 1.95 13.36 2.79
C ASP A 39 3.00 14.45 2.46
N ARG A 40 2.71 15.67 2.93
CA ARG A 40 3.56 16.84 2.69
C ARG A 40 4.96 16.75 3.30
N VAL A 41 5.20 15.78 4.18
CA VAL A 41 6.47 15.58 4.89
C VAL A 41 7.25 14.36 4.37
N GLY A 42 6.68 13.61 3.42
CA GLY A 42 7.33 12.44 2.82
C GLY A 42 7.47 11.24 3.76
N MET A 43 6.58 11.11 4.77
CA MET A 43 6.59 10.00 5.72
C MET A 43 6.35 8.64 5.04
N PHE A 44 5.61 8.62 3.93
CA PHE A 44 5.21 7.44 3.18
C PHE A 44 5.96 7.32 1.84
N THR A 45 7.09 8.00 1.65
CA THR A 45 7.86 7.97 0.40
C THR A 45 8.24 6.55 0.00
N ASP A 46 8.89 5.81 0.90
CA ASP A 46 9.30 4.42 0.66
C ASP A 46 8.08 3.51 0.42
N PHE A 47 7.03 3.68 1.23
CA PHE A 47 5.79 2.93 1.10
C PHE A 47 5.18 3.09 -0.30
N ARG A 48 5.10 4.32 -0.78
CA ARG A 48 4.58 4.63 -2.11
C ARG A 48 5.40 3.97 -3.22
N GLU A 49 6.72 4.07 -3.18
CA GLU A 49 7.59 3.50 -4.22
C GLU A 49 7.44 1.98 -4.34
N VAL A 50 7.34 1.30 -3.20
CA VAL A 50 7.12 -0.15 -3.17
C VAL A 50 5.71 -0.51 -3.66
N VAL A 51 4.67 0.20 -3.23
CA VAL A 51 3.30 -0.04 -3.70
C VAL A 51 3.17 0.26 -5.20
N GLU A 52 3.83 1.29 -5.72
CA GLU A 52 3.85 1.59 -7.16
C GLU A 52 4.53 0.48 -7.97
N THR A 53 5.60 -0.11 -7.44
CA THR A 53 6.23 -1.31 -8.03
C THR A 53 5.23 -2.46 -8.10
N ALA A 54 4.48 -2.72 -7.02
CA ALA A 54 3.46 -3.77 -6.98
C ALA A 54 2.31 -3.50 -7.96
N VAL A 55 1.88 -2.24 -8.11
CA VAL A 55 0.91 -1.84 -9.13
C VAL A 55 1.40 -2.21 -10.53
N GLY A 56 2.69 -2.02 -10.83
CA GLY A 56 3.29 -2.42 -12.10
C GLY A 56 3.15 -3.92 -12.41
N HIS A 57 3.22 -4.79 -11.39
CA HIS A 57 2.94 -6.22 -11.57
C HIS A 57 1.49 -6.47 -11.98
N VAL A 58 0.54 -5.85 -11.27
CA VAL A 58 -0.89 -5.98 -11.55
C VAL A 58 -1.24 -5.49 -12.96
N GLU A 59 -0.68 -4.36 -13.40
CA GLU A 59 -0.91 -3.83 -14.75
C GLU A 59 -0.33 -4.72 -15.86
N ALA A 60 0.79 -5.38 -15.59
CA ALA A 60 1.37 -6.35 -16.48
C ALA A 60 0.62 -7.70 -16.49
N GLY A 61 -0.44 -7.85 -15.68
CA GLY A 61 -1.18 -9.11 -15.52
C GLY A 61 -0.40 -10.18 -14.77
N ASN A 62 0.63 -9.79 -14.02
CA ASN A 62 1.46 -10.68 -13.23
C ASN A 62 1.00 -10.71 -11.77
N PRO A 63 1.13 -11.85 -11.07
CA PRO A 63 0.95 -11.87 -9.64
C PRO A 63 2.03 -11.01 -8.96
N ILE A 64 1.66 -10.36 -7.86
CA ILE A 64 2.61 -9.62 -7.02
C ILE A 64 3.48 -10.65 -6.28
N PRO A 65 4.82 -10.60 -6.41
CA PRO A 65 5.70 -11.53 -5.71
C PRO A 65 5.50 -11.47 -4.19
N PRO A 66 5.61 -12.60 -3.46
CA PRO A 66 5.53 -12.61 -2.00
C PRO A 66 6.49 -11.61 -1.33
N MET A 67 7.73 -11.54 -1.81
CA MET A 67 8.75 -10.58 -1.34
C MET A 67 8.32 -9.12 -1.50
N THR A 68 7.52 -8.79 -2.51
CA THR A 68 7.00 -7.43 -2.69
C THR A 68 6.02 -7.08 -1.59
N TRP A 69 5.17 -8.03 -1.14
CA TRP A 69 4.29 -7.80 0.01
C TRP A 69 5.08 -7.56 1.30
N ASP A 70 6.17 -8.29 1.52
CA ASP A 70 7.05 -8.09 2.69
C ASP A 70 7.69 -6.70 2.69
N LEU A 71 8.10 -6.22 1.52
CA LEU A 71 8.63 -4.87 1.35
C LEU A 71 7.56 -3.80 1.60
N ILE A 72 6.30 -4.04 1.18
CA ILE A 72 5.19 -3.13 1.48
C ILE A 72 4.96 -3.07 2.99
N ALA A 73 4.95 -4.22 3.69
CA ALA A 73 4.77 -4.28 5.14
C ALA A 73 5.91 -3.55 5.88
N GLN A 74 7.15 -3.74 5.44
CA GLN A 74 8.31 -3.04 5.98
C GLN A 74 8.21 -1.52 5.78
N ALA A 75 7.86 -1.08 4.58
CA ALA A 75 7.76 0.33 4.23
C ALA A 75 6.56 1.04 4.87
N ALA A 76 5.49 0.30 5.18
CA ALA A 76 4.35 0.80 5.95
C ALA A 76 4.73 1.16 7.41
N GLY A 77 5.86 0.63 7.89
CA GLY A 77 6.31 0.80 9.27
C GLY A 77 5.41 0.08 10.27
N PRO A 78 5.72 0.18 11.58
CA PRO A 78 4.90 -0.44 12.61
C PRO A 78 3.53 0.24 12.70
N GLY A 79 2.44 -0.53 12.62
CA GLY A 79 1.12 0.00 12.89
C GLY A 79 -0.03 -0.71 12.16
N PRO A 80 -1.18 -0.04 12.02
CA PRO A 80 -2.35 -0.61 11.37
C PRO A 80 -2.11 -1.02 9.91
N LEU A 81 -1.26 -0.29 9.19
CA LEU A 81 -0.97 -0.58 7.78
C LEU A 81 -0.16 -1.87 7.62
N SER A 82 0.85 -2.13 8.46
CA SER A 82 1.59 -3.39 8.38
C SER A 82 0.69 -4.59 8.68
N ILE A 83 -0.22 -4.46 9.66
CA ILE A 83 -1.21 -5.50 9.98
C ILE A 83 -2.13 -5.75 8.77
N LEU A 84 -2.63 -4.68 8.14
CA LEU A 84 -3.46 -4.79 6.94
C LEU A 84 -2.72 -5.49 5.81
N VAL A 85 -1.42 -5.24 5.62
CA VAL A 85 -0.63 -5.91 4.58
C VAL A 85 -0.56 -7.42 4.82
N GLU A 86 -0.32 -7.85 6.06
CA GLU A 86 -0.31 -9.27 6.42
C GLU A 86 -1.68 -9.93 6.20
N ASP A 87 -2.77 -9.25 6.57
CA ASP A 87 -4.12 -9.75 6.34
C ASP A 87 -4.40 -9.94 4.84
N LEU A 88 -4.05 -8.96 4.00
CA LEU A 88 -4.22 -9.04 2.54
C LEU A 88 -3.33 -10.12 1.92
N LYS A 89 -2.12 -10.32 2.44
CA LYS A 89 -1.19 -11.38 2.02
C LYS A 89 -1.80 -12.76 2.30
N ALA A 90 -2.39 -12.95 3.48
CA ALA A 90 -3.10 -14.17 3.84
C ALA A 90 -4.34 -14.42 2.97
N GLU A 91 -5.13 -13.37 2.69
CA GLU A 91 -6.30 -13.45 1.79
C GLU A 91 -5.92 -13.84 0.36
N ALA A 92 -4.77 -13.36 -0.12
CA ALA A 92 -4.22 -13.72 -1.42
C ALA A 92 -3.63 -15.15 -1.48
N GLY A 93 -3.66 -15.90 -0.37
CA GLY A 93 -3.10 -17.25 -0.27
C GLY A 93 -1.57 -17.28 -0.27
N ILE A 94 -0.92 -16.16 0.07
CA ILE A 94 0.53 -16.06 0.18
C ILE A 94 0.93 -16.41 1.62
N PRO A 95 1.90 -17.32 1.84
CA PRO A 95 2.28 -17.75 3.19
C PRO A 95 2.83 -16.60 4.02
N LEU A 96 2.44 -16.57 5.30
CA LEU A 96 3.02 -15.72 6.34
C LEU A 96 4.28 -16.45 6.84
N ASP A 97 5.46 -15.83 6.66
CA ASP A 97 6.75 -16.38 7.12
C ASP A 97 7.05 -15.99 8.57
#